data_AF-A0A821G1L5-F1
#
_entry.id   AF-A0A821G1L5-F1
#
_cell.length_a   1.000
_cell.length_b   1.000
_cell.length_c   1.000
_cell.angle_alpha   90.00
_cell.angle_beta   90.00
_cell.angle_gamma   90.00
#
_symmetry.space_group_name_H-M   'P 1'
#
loop_
_entity.id
_entity.type
_entity.pdbx_description
1 polymer ?
#
loop_
_entity_poly.entity_id
_entity_poly.type
_entity_poly.pdbx_seq_one_letter_code
_entity_poly.pdbx_strand_id
1 'polypeptide(L)' 'MKYMPGASSGELVAGGNKPGNNSNQLNTLTKAVVDKHGTMFICDRINNRVQRWPKNANKGETIMKSITC' A
#
# COMPACT_ATOMS: atom_id res chain seq x y z
N MET A 1 0.68 -5.47 -6.50
CA MET A 1 1.06 -5.07 -7.88
C MET A 1 -0.21 -4.87 -8.68
N LYS A 2 -0.18 -3.98 -9.67
CA LYS A 2 -1.28 -3.76 -10.61
C LYS A 2 -0.89 -4.37 -11.96
N TYR A 3 -1.74 -5.24 -12.49
CA TYR A 3 -1.57 -5.82 -13.83
C TYR A 3 -2.64 -5.24 -14.76
N MET A 4 -2.23 -4.84 -15.96
CA MET A 4 -3.19 -4.61 -17.04
C MET A 4 -3.59 -5.97 -17.66
N PRO A 5 -4.79 -6.10 -18.23
CA PRO A 5 -5.16 -7.31 -18.97
C PRO A 5 -4.12 -7.63 -20.04
N GLY A 6 -3.53 -8.83 -19.99
CA GLY A 6 -2.48 -9.26 -20.91
C GLY A 6 -1.06 -8.79 -20.59
N ALA A 7 -0.82 -8.08 -19.50
CA ALA A 7 0.52 -7.66 -19.10
C ALA A 7 1.35 -8.83 -18.54
N SER A 8 2.60 -8.96 -19.02
CA SER A 8 3.58 -9.93 -18.51
C SER A 8 4.34 -9.43 -17.27
N SER A 9 4.21 -8.14 -16.93
CA SER A 9 4.78 -7.52 -15.74
C SER A 9 3.74 -6.67 -15.01
N GLY A 10 3.90 -6.58 -13.69
CA GLY A 10 3.04 -5.78 -12.83
C GLY A 10 3.71 -4.47 -12.44
N GLU A 11 2.93 -3.39 -12.37
CA GLU A 11 3.39 -2.14 -11.80
C GLU A 11 3.35 -2.22 -10.27
N LEU A 12 4.46 -1.84 -9.64
CA LEU A 12 4.51 -1.67 -8.19
C LEU A 12 3.77 -0.39 -7.81
N VAL A 13 2.57 -0.55 -7.27
CA VAL A 13 1.67 0.56 -6.92
C VAL A 13 1.73 0.96 -5.43
N ALA A 14 2.26 0.11 -4.57
CA ALA A 14 2.51 0.40 -3.16
C ALA A 14 3.56 -0.55 -2.57
N GLY A 15 4.44 -0.04 -1.70
CA GLY A 15 5.50 -0.82 -1.05
C GLY A 15 6.73 -1.08 -1.94
N GLY A 16 7.29 -2.29 -1.88
CA GLY A 16 8.38 -2.78 -2.75
C GLY A 16 9.81 -2.47 -2.34
N ASN A 17 10.02 -1.87 -1.16
CA ASN A 17 11.35 -1.56 -0.62
C ASN A 17 11.74 -2.48 0.55
N LYS A 18 11.41 -3.78 0.46
CA LYS A 18 11.47 -4.75 1.57
C LYS A 18 10.51 -4.39 2.73
N PRO A 19 10.21 -5.34 3.64
CA PRO A 19 9.46 -5.02 4.85
C PRO A 19 10.13 -3.93 5.68
N GLY A 20 9.34 -2.98 6.17
CA GLY A 20 9.85 -1.87 6.98
C GLY A 20 8.78 -0.85 7.34
N ASN A 21 9.15 0.16 8.11
CA ASN A 21 8.25 1.17 8.69
C ASN A 21 8.29 2.54 8.00
N ASN A 22 9.17 2.73 7.01
CA ASN A 22 9.20 3.96 6.22
C ASN A 22 7.91 4.17 5.43
N SER A 23 7.67 5.39 4.96
CA SER A 23 6.46 5.73 4.17
C SER A 23 6.40 4.99 2.84
N ASN A 24 7.54 4.60 2.28
CA ASN A 24 7.65 3.82 1.04
C ASN A 24 7.73 2.30 1.29
N GLN A 25 7.49 1.86 2.52
CA GLN A 25 7.56 0.46 2.95
C GLN A 25 6.24 0.02 3.62
N LEU A 26 6.01 -1.28 3.61
CA LEU A 26 4.89 -1.96 4.25
C LEU A 26 5.44 -3.16 5.01
N ASN A 27 4.84 -3.54 6.13
CA ASN A 27 5.27 -4.66 6.95
C ASN A 27 4.08 -5.59 7.23
N THR A 28 4.02 -6.66 6.44
CA THR A 28 2.91 -7.62 6.37
C THR A 28 1.57 -6.96 6.06
N LEU A 29 1.27 -6.87 4.76
CA LEU A 29 -0.02 -6.45 4.26
C LEU A 29 -1.04 -7.57 4.47
N THR A 30 -2.12 -7.31 5.22
CA THR A 30 -3.23 -8.26 5.36
C THR A 30 -4.37 -7.97 4.40
N LYS A 31 -4.68 -6.69 4.16
CA LYS A 31 -5.76 -6.24 3.27
C LYS A 31 -5.43 -4.91 2.61
N ALA A 32 -5.93 -4.73 1.38
CA ALA A 32 -5.91 -3.46 0.66
C ALA A 32 -7.22 -3.25 -0.11
N VAL A 33 -7.68 -2.01 -0.18
CA VAL A 33 -8.83 -1.59 -0.99
C VAL A 33 -8.44 -0.41 -1.87
N VAL A 34 -9.13 -0.23 -2.99
CA VAL A 34 -8.88 0.86 -3.95
C VAL A 34 -10.17 1.64 -4.16
N ASP A 35 -10.11 2.97 -4.07
CA ASP A 35 -11.24 3.83 -4.39
C ASP A 35 -11.40 4.04 -5.91
N LYS A 36 -12.47 4.73 -6.31
CA LYS A 36 -12.76 5.08 -7.72
C LYS A 36 -11.69 5.97 -8.37
N HIS A 37 -10.86 6.65 -7.57
CA HIS A 37 -9.78 7.51 -8.05
C HIS A 37 -8.44 6.76 -8.18
N GLY A 38 -8.40 5.49 -7.77
CA GLY A 38 -7.19 4.67 -7.76
C GLY A 38 -6.33 4.85 -6.53
N THR A 39 -6.83 5.52 -5.48
CA THR A 39 -6.15 5.61 -4.18
C THR A 39 -6.29 4.29 -3.45
N MET A 40 -5.17 3.73 -3.02
CA MET A 40 -5.16 2.51 -2.22
C MET A 40 -5.16 2.84 -0.72
N PHE A 41 -5.92 2.07 0.05
CA PHE A 41 -5.89 2.07 1.50
C PHE A 41 -5.42 0.70 1.96
N ILE A 42 -4.35 0.69 2.73
CA ILE A 42 -3.62 -0.52 3.08
C ILE A 42 -3.58 -0.66 4.59
N CYS A 43 -4.02 -1.82 5.08
CA CYS A 43 -3.69 -2.25 6.44
C CYS A 43 -2.24 -2.72 6.47
N ASP A 44 -1.39 -1.95 7.15
CA ASP A 44 0.03 -2.25 7.37
C ASP A 44 0.18 -2.81 8.80
N ARG A 45 -0.14 -4.10 8.93
CA ARG A 45 -0.50 -4.74 10.21
C ARG A 45 0.63 -4.72 11.23
N ILE A 46 1.85 -5.09 10.86
CA ILE A 46 2.97 -5.13 11.83
C ILE A 46 3.39 -3.71 12.22
N ASN A 47 3.17 -2.74 11.35
CA ASN A 47 3.39 -1.33 11.68
C ASN A 47 2.20 -0.69 12.41
N ASN A 48 1.13 -1.45 12.71
CA ASN A 48 -0.09 -1.00 13.40
C ASN A 48 -0.65 0.31 12.83
N ARG A 49 -0.71 0.43 11.49
CA ARG A 49 -1.16 1.65 10.80
C ARG A 49 -2.01 1.37 9.56
N VAL A 50 -2.81 2.35 9.17
CA VAL A 50 -3.39 2.42 7.82
C VAL A 50 -2.59 3.41 7.00
N GLN A 51 -2.15 2.97 5.83
CA GLN A 51 -1.55 3.85 4.84
C GLN A 51 -2.49 4.14 3.67
N ARG A 52 -2.56 5.41 3.28
CA ARG A 52 -3.16 5.87 2.04
C ARG A 52 -2.08 6.04 0.99
N TRP A 53 -2.28 5.47 -0.18
CA TRP A 53 -1.38 5.56 -1.32
C TRP A 53 -2.16 6.12 -2.51
N PRO A 54 -2.00 7.42 -2.83
CA PRO A 54 -2.57 7.98 -4.05
C PRO A 54 -2.09 7.23 -5.28
N LYS A 55 -2.91 7.24 -6.33
CA LYS A 55 -2.55 6.65 -7.61
C LYS A 55 -1.19 7.21 -8.07
N ASN A 56 -0.27 6.32 -8.46
CA ASN A 56 1.09 6.62 -8.91
C ASN A 56 2.01 7.27 -7.85
N ALA A 57 1.64 7.26 -6.56
CA ALA A 57 2.52 7.74 -5.51
C ALA A 57 3.69 6.76 -5.26
N ASN A 58 4.88 7.31 -4.99
CA ASN A 58 6.07 6.52 -4.64
C ASN A 58 6.21 6.26 -3.12
N LYS A 59 5.31 6.84 -2.31
CA LYS A 59 5.24 6.65 -0.86
C LYS A 59 3.79 6.78 -0.39
N GLY A 60 3.48 6.10 0.71
CA GLY A 60 2.22 6.20 1.40
C GLY A 60 2.23 7.27 2.48
N GLU A 61 1.03 7.66 2.87
CA GLU A 61 0.75 8.57 3.96
C GLU A 61 0.08 7.79 5.08
N THR A 62 0.62 7.88 6.29
CA THR A 62 -0.02 7.27 7.46
C THR A 62 -1.23 8.11 7.84
N ILE A 63 -2.43 7.59 7.63
CA ILE A 63 -3.69 8.28 7.95
C ILE A 63 -4.28 7.84 9.29
N MET A 64 -3.81 6.71 9.83
CA MET A 64 -4.26 6.18 11.11
C MET A 64 -3.16 5.32 11.75
N LYS A 65 -3.00 5.40 13.07
CA LYS A 65 -2.02 4.65 13.87
C LYS A 65 -2.70 3.94 15.05
N SER A 66 -2.00 2.99 15.65
CA SER A 66 -2.43 2.26 16.85
C SER A 66 -3.73 1.50 16.63
N ILE A 67 -3.89 0.93 15.43
CA ILE A 67 -5.07 0.13 15.08
C ILE A 67 -4.68 -1.32 14.83
N THR A 68 -5.65 -2.20 15.04
CA THR A 68 -5.56 -3.60 14.62
C THR A 68 -6.37 -3.79 13.35
N CYS A 69 -5.72 -4.36 12.35
CA CYS A 69 -6.32 -4.92 11.16
C CYS A 69 -5.58 -6.24 10.81
#